data_AF-A0A9E7AHR1-F1
#
_entry.id   AF-A0A9E7AHR1-F1
#
_cell.length_a   1.000
_cell.length_b   1.000
_cell.length_c   1.000
_cell.angle_alpha   90.00
_cell.angle_beta   90.00
_cell.angle_gamma   90.00
#
_symmetry.space_group_name_H-M   'P 1'
#
loop_
_entity.id
_entity.type
_entity.pdbx_description
1 polymer ?
#
loop_
_entity_poly.entity_id
_entity_poly.type
_entity_poly.pdbx_seq_one_letter_code
_entity_poly.pdbx_strand_id
1 'polypeptide(L)'
;MSKRFTLAALAALPIAFASVGAQAQMARYCDGRIVANSFYSNVQSNGSRSSVPYFVQLQNQSGESIRYTVRFTAPHIIGAQNGSVVAHLASYQQVTVQLGQQNFNNPSGTGQLSQADMIRYTQVTCPR
;
A
#
# COMPACT_ATOMS: atom_id res chain seq x y z
N MET A 1 7.84 42.97 60.08
CA MET A 1 8.31 43.43 58.76
C MET A 1 8.60 42.21 57.90
N SER A 2 7.87 42.05 56.80
CA SER A 2 8.27 41.42 55.51
C SER A 2 8.77 39.95 55.53
N LYS A 3 8.31 38.99 54.72
CA LYS A 3 7.85 39.01 53.32
C LYS A 3 6.96 37.79 53.04
N ARG A 4 5.94 38.00 52.21
CA ARG A 4 5.10 36.97 51.57
C ARG A 4 5.90 36.35 50.41
N PHE A 5 5.83 35.03 50.24
CA PHE A 5 6.25 34.34 49.02
C PHE A 5 5.06 33.55 48.47
N THR A 6 4.50 34.06 47.38
CA THR A 6 3.45 33.44 46.58
C THR A 6 4.12 32.54 45.55
N LEU A 7 3.95 31.23 45.66
CA LEU A 7 4.37 30.25 44.64
C LEU A 7 3.15 29.90 43.77
N ALA A 8 3.18 30.37 42.54
CA ALA A 8 2.26 29.98 41.48
C ALA A 8 2.66 28.59 40.95
N ALA A 9 1.80 27.59 41.14
CA ALA A 9 1.96 26.28 40.51
C ALA A 9 1.32 26.31 39.11
N LEU A 10 2.16 26.26 38.08
CA LEU A 10 1.76 26.11 36.68
C LEU A 10 1.08 24.76 36.46
N ALA A 11 -0.02 24.81 35.69
CA ALA A 11 -0.77 23.67 35.19
C ALA A 11 0.08 22.80 34.24
N ALA A 12 -0.02 21.48 34.39
CA ALA A 12 0.45 20.51 33.40
C ALA A 12 -0.74 19.61 33.01
N LEU A 13 -1.36 19.93 31.87
CA LEU A 13 -2.33 19.06 31.19
C LEU A 13 -1.54 18.03 30.36
N PRO A 14 -1.68 16.71 30.59
CA PRO A 14 -1.16 15.71 29.67
C PRO A 14 -2.03 15.67 28.41
N ILE A 15 -1.49 16.16 27.30
CA ILE A 15 -2.04 15.90 25.96
C ILE A 15 -1.69 14.46 25.62
N ALA A 16 -2.63 13.54 25.84
CA ALA A 16 -2.53 12.17 25.36
C ALA A 16 -2.76 12.18 23.84
N PHE A 17 -1.68 11.96 23.09
CA PHE A 17 -1.74 11.73 21.64
C PHE A 17 -2.47 10.40 21.39
N ALA A 18 -3.70 10.47 20.90
CA ALA A 18 -4.39 9.32 20.33
C ALA A 18 -3.60 8.85 19.10
N SER A 19 -2.96 7.68 19.20
CA SER A 19 -2.43 6.96 18.06
C SER A 19 -3.60 6.50 17.18
N VAL A 20 -3.98 7.33 16.21
CA VAL A 20 -4.82 6.90 15.09
C VAL A 20 -4.04 5.82 14.34
N GLY A 21 -4.39 4.56 14.60
CA GLY A 21 -3.93 3.44 13.80
C GLY A 21 -4.27 3.74 12.35
N ALA A 22 -3.24 3.81 11.50
CA ALA A 22 -3.41 3.97 10.07
C ALA A 22 -4.24 2.79 9.57
N GLN A 23 -5.54 3.00 9.42
CA GLN A 23 -6.40 2.06 8.71
C GLN A 23 -5.83 1.96 7.30
N ALA A 24 -5.36 0.77 6.92
CA ALA A 24 -4.95 0.50 5.56
C ALA A 24 -6.12 0.88 4.65
N GLN A 25 -5.97 1.99 3.93
CA GLN A 25 -7.02 2.52 3.09
C GLN A 25 -7.25 1.50 1.96
N MET A 26 -8.32 0.72 2.07
CA MET A 26 -8.70 -0.23 1.03
C MET A 26 -9.05 0.55 -0.23
N ALA A 27 -8.20 0.44 -1.25
CA ALA A 27 -8.44 1.10 -2.53
C ALA A 27 -9.60 0.40 -3.25
N ARG A 28 -10.57 1.19 -3.71
CA ARG A 28 -11.74 0.71 -4.45
C ARG A 28 -11.65 1.20 -5.89
N TYR A 29 -11.96 0.32 -6.83
CA TYR A 29 -11.85 0.55 -8.26
C TYR A 29 -13.12 0.10 -8.97
N CYS A 30 -13.32 0.60 -10.20
CA CYS A 30 -14.46 0.23 -11.06
C CYS A 30 -15.80 0.38 -10.33
N ASP A 31 -16.08 1.59 -9.84
CA ASP A 31 -17.28 1.95 -9.07
C ASP A 31 -17.49 1.10 -7.80
N GLY A 32 -16.39 0.67 -7.18
CA GLY A 32 -16.38 -0.14 -5.96
C GLY A 32 -16.58 -1.64 -6.18
N ARG A 33 -16.68 -2.09 -7.44
CA ARG A 33 -16.83 -3.50 -7.76
C ARG A 33 -15.55 -4.30 -7.57
N ILE A 34 -14.38 -3.67 -7.75
CA ILE A 34 -13.08 -4.27 -7.45
C ILE A 34 -12.50 -3.58 -6.22
N VAL A 35 -12.07 -4.37 -5.24
CA VAL A 35 -11.38 -3.89 -4.04
C VAL A 35 -9.98 -4.46 -3.99
N ALA A 36 -8.99 -3.63 -3.67
CA ALA A 36 -7.66 -4.10 -3.32
C ALA A 36 -7.62 -4.40 -1.82
N ASN A 37 -7.61 -5.69 -1.49
CA ASN A 37 -7.59 -6.19 -0.11
C ASN A 37 -6.25 -5.95 0.56
N SER A 38 -5.16 -6.12 -0.19
CA SER A 38 -3.80 -5.94 0.33
C SER A 38 -2.82 -5.54 -0.76
N PHE A 39 -1.79 -4.81 -0.34
CA PHE A 39 -0.59 -4.50 -1.10
C PHE A 39 0.59 -4.97 -0.27
N TYR A 40 1.47 -5.77 -0.85
CA TYR A 40 2.60 -6.33 -0.11
C TYR A 40 3.80 -6.61 -1.02
N SER A 41 4.96 -6.73 -0.42
CA SER A 41 6.20 -7.12 -1.08
C SER A 41 6.89 -8.23 -0.29
N ASN A 42 7.72 -9.01 -0.97
CA ASN A 42 8.55 -10.04 -0.33
C ASN A 42 10.01 -9.74 -0.65
N VAL A 43 10.90 -9.72 0.35
CA VAL A 43 12.33 -9.58 0.11
C VAL A 43 12.94 -10.96 -0.14
N GLN A 44 13.44 -11.18 -1.35
CA GLN A 44 14.18 -12.38 -1.74
C GLN A 44 15.67 -12.04 -1.74
N SER A 45 16.44 -12.57 -0.80
CA SER A 45 17.85 -12.24 -0.61
C SER A 45 18.76 -13.42 -0.93
N ASN A 46 19.95 -13.13 -1.47
CA ASN A 46 21.01 -14.12 -1.67
C ASN A 46 22.24 -13.88 -0.77
N GLY A 47 22.11 -13.01 0.25
CA GLY A 47 23.19 -12.65 1.17
C GLY A 47 23.99 -11.40 0.78
N SER A 48 23.99 -11.00 -0.50
CA SER A 48 24.68 -9.78 -0.96
C SER A 48 23.74 -8.78 -1.63
N ARG A 49 22.73 -9.28 -2.33
CA ARG A 49 21.72 -8.50 -3.06
C ARG A 49 20.33 -9.03 -2.72
N SER A 50 19.32 -8.23 -2.99
CA SER A 50 17.93 -8.65 -2.87
C SER A 50 17.09 -8.28 -4.08
N SER A 51 16.10 -9.10 -4.35
CA SER A 51 15.01 -8.88 -5.29
C SER A 51 13.72 -8.71 -4.48
N VAL A 52 12.96 -7.67 -4.78
CA VAL A 52 11.71 -7.35 -4.09
C VAL A 52 10.58 -7.31 -5.12
N PRO A 53 9.86 -8.42 -5.34
CA PRO A 53 8.61 -8.41 -6.08
C PRO A 53 7.49 -7.72 -5.27
N TYR A 54 6.65 -6.99 -5.99
CA TYR A 54 5.50 -6.24 -5.44
C TYR A 54 4.19 -6.85 -5.94
N PHE A 55 3.21 -6.95 -5.05
CA PHE A 55 1.94 -7.59 -5.32
C PHE A 55 0.75 -6.74 -4.86
N VAL A 56 -0.37 -6.87 -5.58
CA VAL A 56 -1.69 -6.43 -5.14
C VAL A 56 -2.65 -7.61 -5.16
N GLN A 57 -3.50 -7.70 -4.15
CA GLN A 57 -4.58 -8.67 -4.11
C GLN A 57 -5.90 -7.97 -4.42
N LEU A 58 -6.51 -8.33 -5.53
CA LEU A 58 -7.77 -7.77 -6.01
C LEU A 58 -8.90 -8.76 -5.76
N GLN A 59 -10.05 -8.25 -5.32
CA GLN A 59 -11.28 -9.01 -5.15
C GLN A 59 -12.41 -8.35 -5.91
N ASN A 60 -13.16 -9.15 -6.66
CA ASN A 60 -14.41 -8.72 -7.25
C ASN A 60 -15.52 -8.88 -6.21
N GLN A 61 -16.21 -7.81 -5.84
CA GLN A 61 -17.32 -7.80 -4.89
C GLN A 61 -18.69 -7.79 -5.58
N SER A 62 -18.72 -7.81 -6.92
CA SER A 62 -19.96 -7.85 -7.69
C SER A 62 -20.38 -9.28 -8.04
N GLY A 63 -21.68 -9.44 -8.33
CA GLY A 63 -22.27 -10.69 -8.78
C GLY A 63 -21.87 -11.11 -10.21
N GLU A 64 -21.13 -10.28 -10.95
CA GLU A 64 -20.77 -10.48 -12.35
C GLU A 64 -19.26 -10.61 -12.52
N SER A 65 -18.82 -11.24 -13.61
CA SER A 65 -17.40 -11.23 -14.00
C SER A 65 -16.98 -9.84 -14.51
N ILE A 66 -15.81 -9.37 -14.09
CA ILE A 66 -15.30 -8.05 -14.46
C ILE A 66 -14.01 -8.20 -15.25
N ARG A 67 -13.98 -7.57 -16.43
CA ARG A 67 -12.72 -7.34 -17.16
C ARG A 67 -12.04 -6.12 -16.56
N TYR A 68 -10.76 -6.23 -16.23
CA TYR A 68 -10.01 -5.13 -15.63
C TYR A 68 -8.61 -5.05 -16.21
N THR A 69 -8.00 -3.88 -16.01
CA THR A 69 -6.62 -3.58 -16.38
C THR A 69 -5.90 -2.99 -15.19
N VAL A 70 -4.77 -3.60 -14.84
CA VAL A 70 -3.87 -3.10 -13.79
C VAL A 70 -2.73 -2.32 -14.45
N ARG A 71 -2.51 -1.11 -13.95
CA ARG A 71 -1.37 -0.28 -14.29
C ARG A 71 -0.60 0.04 -13.01
N PHE A 72 0.71 -0.19 -13.05
CA PHE A 72 1.66 0.14 -12.01
C PHE A 72 2.78 0.95 -12.64
N THR A 73 2.97 2.17 -12.15
CA THR A 73 4.00 3.07 -12.68
C THR A 73 4.74 3.70 -11.53
N ALA A 74 5.91 3.12 -11.21
CA ALA A 74 6.81 3.58 -10.17
C ALA A 74 8.24 3.70 -10.72
N PRO A 75 8.99 4.75 -10.35
CA PRO A 75 10.38 4.90 -10.79
C PRO A 75 11.25 3.74 -10.25
N HIS A 76 12.22 3.29 -11.06
CA HIS A 76 13.19 2.24 -10.70
C HIS A 76 12.61 0.81 -10.49
N ILE A 77 11.35 0.57 -10.84
CA ILE A 77 10.76 -0.77 -10.87
C ILE A 77 10.97 -1.43 -12.24
N ILE A 78 11.46 -2.67 -12.22
CA ILE A 78 11.63 -3.53 -13.38
C ILE A 78 10.35 -4.36 -13.56
N GLY A 79 9.92 -4.54 -14.82
CA GLY A 79 8.73 -5.34 -15.14
C GLY A 79 7.43 -4.74 -14.59
N ALA A 80 7.40 -3.44 -14.31
CA ALA A 80 6.20 -2.74 -13.87
C ALA A 80 5.07 -2.91 -14.90
N GLN A 81 3.90 -3.37 -14.46
CA GLN A 81 2.77 -3.58 -15.36
C GLN A 81 2.24 -2.26 -15.89
N ASN A 82 2.56 -1.89 -17.13
CA ASN A 82 2.04 -0.67 -17.73
C ASN A 82 0.72 -0.94 -18.49
N GLY A 83 -0.34 -1.31 -17.75
CA GLY A 83 -1.67 -1.51 -18.33
C GLY A 83 -1.84 -2.81 -19.16
N SER A 84 -0.93 -3.78 -19.03
CA SER A 84 -0.89 -4.95 -19.92
C SER A 84 -1.58 -6.21 -19.37
N VAL A 85 -2.14 -6.20 -18.16
CA VAL A 85 -2.95 -7.34 -17.70
C VAL A 85 -4.41 -7.04 -17.92
N VAL A 86 -4.87 -7.40 -19.12
CA VAL A 86 -6.29 -7.58 -19.39
C VAL A 86 -6.68 -8.94 -18.82
N ALA A 87 -7.26 -8.95 -17.63
CA ALA A 87 -7.72 -10.17 -16.98
C ALA A 87 -9.22 -10.10 -16.69
N HIS A 88 -9.83 -11.28 -16.57
CA HIS A 88 -11.18 -11.44 -16.08
C HIS A 88 -11.14 -11.90 -14.62
N LEU A 89 -11.80 -11.17 -13.74
CA LEU A 89 -12.02 -11.59 -12.35
C LEU A 89 -13.47 -12.04 -12.21
N ALA A 90 -13.66 -13.34 -12.02
CA ALA A 90 -14.99 -13.90 -11.84
C ALA A 90 -15.68 -13.35 -10.58
N SER A 91 -17.00 -13.50 -10.55
CA SER A 91 -17.88 -13.05 -9.46
C SER A 91 -17.39 -13.56 -8.09
N TYR A 92 -17.28 -12.65 -7.11
CA TYR A 92 -16.80 -12.93 -5.74
C TYR A 92 -15.41 -13.56 -5.62
N GLN A 93 -14.62 -13.60 -6.69
CA GLN A 93 -13.28 -14.19 -6.67
C GLN A 93 -12.19 -13.18 -6.30
N GLN A 94 -11.06 -13.74 -5.87
CA GLN A 94 -9.86 -13.01 -5.53
C GLN A 94 -8.68 -13.47 -6.39
N VAL A 95 -7.80 -12.53 -6.74
CA VAL A 95 -6.58 -12.81 -7.50
C VAL A 95 -5.42 -11.97 -6.97
N THR A 96 -4.23 -12.55 -7.00
CA THR A 96 -2.98 -11.83 -6.72
C THR A 96 -2.32 -11.46 -8.03
N VAL A 97 -2.01 -10.18 -8.21
CA VAL A 97 -1.32 -9.64 -9.38
C VAL A 97 0.07 -9.19 -8.96
N GLN A 98 1.11 -9.72 -9.61
CA GLN A 98 2.47 -9.20 -9.46
C GLN A 98 2.61 -7.91 -10.27
N LEU A 99 2.81 -6.80 -9.58
CA LEU A 99 2.89 -5.46 -10.13
C LEU A 99 4.22 -5.17 -10.82
N GLY A 100 5.30 -5.74 -10.31
CA GLY A 100 6.67 -5.53 -10.78
C GLY A 100 7.68 -6.01 -9.74
N GLN A 101 8.95 -5.66 -9.94
CA GLN A 101 10.05 -6.05 -9.05
C GLN A 101 11.12 -4.95 -8.98
N GLN A 102 11.79 -4.81 -7.83
CA GLN A 102 12.96 -3.96 -7.67
C GLN A 102 14.15 -4.75 -7.17
N ASN A 103 15.34 -4.45 -7.69
CA ASN A 103 16.58 -5.07 -7.26
C ASN A 103 17.40 -4.08 -6.44
N PHE A 104 18.04 -4.58 -5.38
CA PHE A 104 18.85 -3.79 -4.48
C PHE A 104 20.26 -4.38 -4.33
N ASN A 105 21.23 -3.48 -4.17
CA ASN A 105 22.62 -3.82 -3.83
C ASN A 105 22.82 -3.96 -2.31
N ASN A 106 21.81 -4.47 -1.61
CA ASN A 106 21.88 -4.84 -0.21
C ASN A 106 20.98 -6.06 0.03
N PRO A 107 21.27 -6.90 1.03
CA PRO A 107 20.49 -8.11 1.28
C PRO A 107 19.14 -7.86 1.98
N SER A 108 18.92 -6.67 2.54
CA SER A 108 17.74 -6.34 3.35
C SER A 108 16.57 -5.75 2.56
N GLY A 109 16.75 -5.42 1.27
CA GLY A 109 15.75 -4.68 0.51
C GLY A 109 15.50 -3.27 1.04
N THR A 110 16.49 -2.69 1.73
CA THR A 110 16.38 -1.33 2.28
C THR A 110 16.18 -0.35 1.12
N GLY A 111 15.10 0.43 1.20
CA GLY A 111 14.66 1.34 0.13
C GLY A 111 13.53 0.79 -0.75
N GLN A 112 12.95 -0.38 -0.43
CA GLN A 112 11.72 -0.85 -1.07
C GLN A 112 10.56 0.13 -0.90
N LEU A 113 9.65 0.13 -1.87
CA LEU A 113 8.44 0.94 -1.84
C LEU A 113 7.62 0.62 -0.60
N SER A 114 7.07 1.67 0.03
CA SER A 114 6.09 1.50 1.08
C SER A 114 4.76 1.01 0.51
N GLN A 115 3.91 0.43 1.34
CA GLN A 115 2.56 0.05 0.94
C GLN A 115 1.76 1.25 0.41
N ALA A 116 1.94 2.43 1.01
CA ALA A 116 1.29 3.65 0.58
C ALA A 116 1.75 4.09 -0.82
N ASP A 117 3.03 3.94 -1.13
CA ASP A 117 3.57 4.23 -2.47
C ASP A 117 3.04 3.23 -3.50
N MET A 118 2.95 1.95 -3.13
CA MET A 118 2.34 0.94 -4.00
C MET A 118 0.91 1.31 -4.36
N ILE A 119 0.08 1.68 -3.37
CA ILE A 119 -1.29 2.15 -3.60
C ILE A 119 -1.31 3.36 -4.54
N ARG A 120 -0.43 4.35 -4.30
CA ARG A 120 -0.35 5.58 -5.10
C ARG A 120 0.04 5.30 -6.57
N TYR A 121 0.92 4.33 -6.80
CA TYR A 121 1.40 3.98 -8.14
C TYR A 121 0.55 2.95 -8.86
N THR A 122 -0.41 2.31 -8.18
CA THR A 122 -1.33 1.34 -8.77
C THR A 122 -2.66 2.00 -9.18
N GLN A 123 -3.02 1.82 -10.44
CA GLN A 123 -4.32 2.14 -11.00
C GLN A 123 -4.98 0.85 -11.49
N VAL A 124 -6.27 0.68 -11.21
CA VAL A 124 -7.08 -0.39 -11.79
C VAL A 124 -8.26 0.24 -12.50
N THR A 125 -8.41 -0.08 -13.78
CA THR A 125 -9.47 0.44 -14.64
C THR A 125 -10.28 -0.70 -15.22
N CYS A 126 -11.58 -0.49 -15.42
CA CYS A 126 -12.44 -1.42 -16.14
C CYS A 126 -12.93 -0.77 -17.44
N PRO A 127 -13.05 -1.53 -18.54
CA PRO A 127 -13.74 -1.02 -19.72
C PRO A 127 -15.19 -0.70 -19.33
N ARG A 128 -15.71 0.40 -19.85
CA ARG A 128 -17.12 0.76 -19.72
C ARG A 128 -17.99 -0.18 -20.55
#